data_AF-A0A816KII3-F1
#
_entry.id   AF-A0A816KII3-F1
#
_cell.length_a   1.000
_cell.length_b   1.000
_cell.length_c   1.000
_cell.angle_alpha   90.00
_cell.angle_beta   90.00
_cell.angle_gamma   90.00
#
_symmetry.space_group_name_H-M   'P 1'
#
loop_
_entity.id
_entity.type
_entity.pdbx_description
1 polymer ?
#
loop_
_entity_poly.entity_id
_entity_poly.type
_entity_poly.pdbx_seq_one_letter_code
_entity_poly.pdbx_strand_id
1 'polypeptide(L)'
;HRQASDRYVEQLEEILDHEVSNKKVAGMFIESIQGYGCSVQYPKHYIKPATGRVQQNGGLYIADEVQSGFGRTETHFWEYQGHGAKPNIAIASGFPFAAVVTRPEIAKTVGNYFNTYGGNPIGCAVASAVLDVIKEEKLQENSLQVGTHLFNSLAELRDQLPNVIGDIPGKSLLIGMEMVTDKESRKPFPVEKMNAI
;
A
#
# COMPACT_ATOMS: atom_id res chain seq x y z
N HIS A 1 19.05 2.66 -1.89
CA HIS A 1 17.79 2.08 -2.41
C HIS A 1 17.99 0.80 -3.21
N ARG A 2 18.76 0.77 -4.31
CA ARG A 2 18.92 -0.45 -5.15
C ARG A 2 19.45 -1.66 -4.35
N GLN A 3 20.53 -1.46 -3.60
CA GLN A 3 21.10 -2.50 -2.74
C GLN A 3 20.13 -3.05 -1.68
N ALA A 4 19.21 -2.24 -1.16
CA ALA A 4 18.20 -2.72 -0.19
C ALA A 4 17.12 -3.54 -0.90
N SER A 5 16.67 -3.09 -2.08
CA SER A 5 15.73 -3.83 -2.91
C SER A 5 16.27 -5.21 -3.27
N ASP A 6 17.52 -5.27 -3.74
CA ASP A 6 18.16 -6.52 -4.17
C ASP A 6 18.25 -7.49 -2.99
N ARG A 7 18.67 -7.03 -1.80
CA ARG A 7 18.71 -7.85 -0.58
C ARG A 7 17.35 -8.38 -0.15
N TYR A 8 16.29 -7.56 -0.23
CA TYR A 8 14.94 -8.04 0.12
C TYR A 8 14.39 -9.04 -0.90
N VAL A 9 14.77 -8.93 -2.17
CA VAL A 9 14.42 -9.92 -3.19
C VAL A 9 15.21 -11.21 -2.98
N GLU A 10 16.52 -11.14 -2.68
CA GLU A 10 17.35 -12.30 -2.32
C GLU A 10 16.76 -13.05 -1.12
N GLN A 11 16.35 -12.34 -0.07
CA GLN A 11 15.68 -12.96 1.09
C GLN A 11 14.37 -13.65 0.73
N LEU A 12 13.57 -13.07 -0.17
CA LEU A 12 12.37 -13.74 -0.65
C LEU A 12 12.73 -15.01 -1.42
N GLU A 13 13.79 -14.99 -2.23
CA GLU A 13 14.28 -16.16 -2.97
C GLU A 13 14.76 -17.25 -2.03
N GLU A 14 15.51 -16.93 -0.98
CA GLU A 14 15.93 -17.88 0.05
C GLU A 14 14.71 -18.57 0.71
N ILE A 15 13.65 -17.81 1.02
CA ILE A 15 12.41 -18.38 1.57
C ILE A 15 11.78 -19.34 0.57
N LEU A 16 11.66 -18.94 -0.69
CA LEU A 16 11.07 -19.76 -1.77
C LEU A 16 11.87 -21.05 -1.99
N ASP A 17 13.19 -20.96 -2.00
CA ASP A 17 14.10 -22.06 -2.35
C ASP A 17 14.41 -22.99 -1.17
N HIS A 18 14.20 -22.56 0.08
CA HIS A 18 14.57 -23.35 1.26
C HIS A 18 13.35 -23.69 2.13
N GLU A 19 12.58 -22.71 2.56
CA GLU A 19 11.51 -22.91 3.54
C GLU A 19 10.26 -23.56 2.93
N VAL A 20 9.96 -23.21 1.68
CA VAL A 20 8.79 -23.72 0.95
C VAL A 20 9.15 -24.54 -0.28
N SER A 21 10.40 -24.97 -0.40
CA SER A 21 10.94 -25.78 -1.52
C SER A 21 10.10 -27.02 -1.88
N ASN A 22 9.53 -27.69 -0.88
CA ASN A 22 8.67 -28.86 -1.06
C ASN A 22 7.16 -28.54 -1.12
N LYS A 23 6.81 -27.25 -1.14
CA LYS A 23 5.43 -26.75 -1.13
C LYS A 23 5.22 -25.83 -2.33
N LYS A 24 3.96 -25.63 -2.69
CA LYS A 24 3.59 -24.61 -3.69
C LYS A 24 3.10 -23.37 -2.97
N VAL A 25 3.71 -22.23 -3.27
CA VAL A 25 3.23 -20.93 -2.78
C VAL A 25 1.98 -20.55 -3.57
N ALA A 26 0.85 -20.39 -2.86
CA ALA A 26 -0.41 -20.00 -3.49
C ALA A 26 -0.39 -18.55 -3.97
N GLY A 27 0.29 -17.67 -3.25
CA GLY A 27 0.45 -16.27 -3.62
C GLY A 27 1.05 -15.42 -2.52
N MET A 28 1.20 -14.14 -2.81
CA MET A 28 1.77 -13.12 -1.95
C MET A 28 0.82 -11.91 -1.88
N PHE A 29 0.46 -11.52 -0.66
CA PHE A 29 -0.25 -10.29 -0.38
C PHE A 29 0.75 -9.17 -0.13
N ILE A 30 0.54 -8.02 -0.76
CA ILE A 30 1.35 -6.82 -0.54
C ILE A 30 0.43 -5.60 -0.53
N GLU A 31 0.46 -4.85 0.57
CA GLU A 31 0.01 -3.46 0.57
C GLU A 31 0.98 -2.64 -0.27
N SER A 32 0.53 -1.87 -1.26
CA SER A 32 1.48 -1.13 -2.14
C SER A 32 2.27 -0.04 -1.38
N ILE A 33 1.71 0.45 -0.28
CA ILE A 33 2.35 1.20 0.81
C ILE A 33 1.78 0.64 2.11
N GLN A 34 2.62 0.27 3.08
CA GLN A 34 2.13 -0.29 4.34
C GLN A 34 1.52 0.82 5.20
N GLY A 35 0.19 0.84 5.31
CA GLY A 35 -0.52 1.95 5.95
C GLY A 35 -0.36 1.96 7.47
N TYR A 36 -0.73 0.86 8.14
CA TYR A 36 -0.65 0.73 9.60
C TYR A 36 0.78 0.79 10.14
N GLY A 37 1.77 0.46 9.30
CA GLY A 37 3.19 0.55 9.64
C GLY A 37 3.76 1.97 9.67
N CYS A 38 2.92 3.01 9.70
CA CYS A 38 3.30 4.42 9.52
C CYS A 38 3.63 4.76 8.05
N SER A 39 2.74 4.39 7.11
CA SER A 39 2.88 4.70 5.67
C SER A 39 4.23 4.31 5.04
N VAL A 40 4.78 3.16 5.43
CA VAL A 40 6.11 2.72 5.00
C VAL A 40 6.10 2.36 3.51
N GLN A 41 6.98 3.03 2.76
CA GLN A 41 7.21 2.74 1.35
C GLN A 41 8.30 1.68 1.18
N TYR A 42 8.07 0.77 0.23
CA TYR A 42 9.11 -0.17 -0.17
C TYR A 42 10.24 0.55 -0.92
N PRO A 43 11.48 0.02 -0.88
CA PRO A 43 12.53 0.49 -1.77
C PRO A 43 12.07 0.45 -3.23
N LYS A 44 12.44 1.50 -3.99
CA LYS A 44 12.20 1.53 -5.43
C LYS A 44 12.70 0.22 -6.06
N HIS A 45 11.89 -0.33 -6.96
CA HIS A 45 12.13 -1.58 -7.66
C HIS A 45 12.03 -2.86 -6.82
N TYR A 46 11.42 -2.85 -5.62
CA TYR A 46 11.20 -4.08 -4.84
C TYR A 46 9.96 -4.88 -5.27
N ILE A 47 8.77 -4.24 -5.26
CA ILE A 47 7.49 -4.96 -5.42
C ILE A 47 7.43 -5.73 -6.75
N LYS A 48 7.86 -5.09 -7.85
CA LYS A 48 7.79 -5.70 -9.18
C LYS A 48 8.60 -7.00 -9.31
N PRO A 49 9.92 -7.04 -9.02
CA PRO A 49 10.66 -8.29 -9.06
C PRO A 49 10.19 -9.30 -8.01
N ALA A 50 9.88 -8.87 -6.79
CA ALA A 50 9.40 -9.78 -5.74
C ALA A 50 8.12 -10.52 -6.16
N THR A 51 7.10 -9.79 -6.60
CA THR A 51 5.84 -10.36 -7.09
C THR A 51 6.03 -11.15 -8.39
N GLY A 52 6.93 -10.70 -9.27
CA GLY A 52 7.31 -11.43 -10.48
C GLY A 52 7.90 -12.81 -10.16
N ARG A 53 8.75 -12.91 -9.14
CA ARG A 53 9.34 -14.18 -8.69
C ARG A 53 8.29 -15.13 -8.13
N VAL A 54 7.32 -14.63 -7.36
CA VAL A 54 6.18 -15.44 -6.89
C VAL A 54 5.32 -15.93 -8.06
N GLN A 55 5.03 -15.05 -9.02
CA GLN A 55 4.26 -15.39 -10.22
C GLN A 55 4.97 -16.42 -11.11
N GLN A 56 6.29 -16.33 -11.27
CA GLN A 56 7.09 -17.30 -12.02
C GLN A 56 7.04 -18.70 -11.41
N ASN A 57 6.87 -18.80 -10.09
CA ASN A 57 6.69 -20.07 -9.37
C ASN A 57 5.22 -20.54 -9.32
N GLY A 58 4.32 -19.89 -10.07
CA GLY A 58 2.91 -20.26 -10.16
C GLY A 58 2.01 -19.69 -9.05
N GLY A 59 2.56 -18.86 -8.16
CA GLY A 59 1.78 -18.15 -7.14
C GLY A 59 1.07 -16.91 -7.70
N LEU A 60 0.08 -16.39 -6.98
CA LEU A 60 -0.63 -15.17 -7.33
C LEU A 60 -0.02 -13.95 -6.63
N TYR A 61 -0.01 -12.80 -7.30
CA TYR A 61 0.20 -11.51 -6.64
C TYR A 61 -1.15 -10.88 -6.31
N ILE A 62 -1.38 -10.61 -5.02
CA ILE A 62 -2.53 -9.89 -4.49
C ILE A 62 -2.08 -8.51 -4.03
N ALA A 63 -2.53 -7.46 -4.72
CA ALA A 63 -2.33 -6.08 -4.30
C ALA A 63 -3.42 -5.67 -3.32
N ASP A 64 -3.04 -5.33 -2.10
CA ASP A 64 -3.94 -4.71 -1.14
C ASP A 64 -3.89 -3.19 -1.32
N GLU A 65 -4.98 -2.62 -1.85
CA GLU A 65 -5.15 -1.19 -2.11
C GLU A 65 -6.25 -0.58 -1.24
N VAL A 66 -6.57 -1.21 -0.10
CA VAL A 66 -7.59 -0.73 0.83
C VAL A 66 -7.28 0.69 1.32
N GLN A 67 -6.00 1.01 1.54
CA GLN A 67 -5.57 2.33 2.03
C GLN A 67 -4.98 3.21 0.92
N SER A 68 -4.23 2.63 -0.02
CA SER A 68 -3.48 3.36 -1.05
C SER A 68 -4.22 3.55 -2.37
N GLY A 69 -5.39 2.93 -2.56
CA GLY A 69 -6.17 3.03 -3.79
C GLY A 69 -6.93 4.34 -3.98
N PHE A 70 -7.77 4.37 -5.02
CA PHE A 70 -8.68 5.48 -5.34
C PHE A 70 -8.00 6.86 -5.48
N GLY A 71 -6.80 6.90 -6.04
CA GLY A 71 -6.05 8.15 -6.25
C GLY A 71 -5.51 8.78 -4.97
N ARG A 72 -5.46 8.03 -3.86
CA ARG A 72 -4.85 8.48 -2.61
C ARG A 72 -3.40 8.93 -2.84
N THR A 73 -2.68 8.25 -3.72
CA THR A 73 -1.27 8.47 -3.98
C THR A 73 -1.04 9.19 -5.33
N GLU A 74 -0.81 10.49 -5.26
CA GLU A 74 -0.35 11.42 -6.33
C GLU A 74 -0.62 10.97 -7.79
N THR A 75 0.27 10.13 -8.31
CA THR A 75 0.50 9.88 -9.74
C THR A 75 -0.43 8.84 -10.37
N HIS A 76 -1.07 7.98 -9.57
CA HIS A 76 -1.79 6.82 -10.06
C HIS A 76 -3.09 6.61 -9.29
N PHE A 77 -4.09 6.03 -9.95
CA PHE A 77 -5.36 5.72 -9.27
C PHE A 77 -5.21 4.53 -8.32
N TRP A 78 -4.30 3.60 -8.63
CA TRP A 78 -3.91 2.48 -7.77
C TRP A 78 -2.39 2.50 -7.57
N GLU A 79 -1.91 2.34 -6.34
CA GLU A 79 -0.48 2.54 -6.07
C GLU A 79 0.41 1.44 -6.66
N TYR A 80 -0.08 0.21 -6.85
CA TYR A 80 0.67 -0.85 -7.54
C TYR A 80 1.12 -0.43 -8.96
N GLN A 81 0.41 0.51 -9.59
CA GLN A 81 0.78 1.05 -10.91
C GLN A 81 2.10 1.82 -10.84
N GLY A 82 2.33 2.57 -9.76
CA GLY A 82 3.57 3.30 -9.50
C GLY A 82 4.79 2.38 -9.34
N HIS A 83 4.57 1.14 -8.92
CA HIS A 83 5.60 0.10 -8.84
C HIS A 83 5.84 -0.61 -10.18
N GLY A 84 5.01 -0.35 -11.20
CA GLY A 84 5.05 -1.06 -12.48
C GLY A 84 4.71 -2.55 -12.35
N ALA A 85 4.00 -2.92 -11.28
CA ALA A 85 3.56 -4.28 -11.00
C ALA A 85 2.15 -4.51 -11.58
N LYS A 86 1.81 -5.77 -11.85
CA LYS A 86 0.51 -6.16 -12.40
C LYS A 86 -0.11 -7.27 -11.55
N PRO A 87 -1.00 -6.94 -10.60
CA PRO A 87 -1.62 -7.94 -9.75
C PRO A 87 -2.44 -8.96 -10.54
N ASN A 88 -2.56 -10.15 -9.96
CA ASN A 88 -3.57 -11.12 -10.35
C ASN A 88 -4.91 -10.75 -9.72
N ILE A 89 -4.87 -10.28 -8.46
CA ILE A 89 -6.01 -9.87 -7.66
C ILE A 89 -5.70 -8.50 -7.04
N ALA A 90 -6.64 -7.56 -7.05
CA ALA A 90 -6.57 -6.31 -6.31
C ALA A 90 -7.73 -6.23 -5.32
N ILE A 91 -7.45 -5.76 -4.10
CA ILE A 91 -8.45 -5.55 -3.05
C ILE A 91 -8.62 -4.04 -2.88
N ALA A 92 -9.87 -3.60 -2.86
CA ALA A 92 -10.23 -2.21 -2.67
C ALA A 92 -11.36 -2.10 -1.63
N SER A 93 -11.38 -1.01 -0.88
CA SER A 93 -12.41 -0.78 0.13
C SER A 93 -12.81 0.70 0.21
N GLY A 94 -14.03 0.92 0.66
CA GLY A 94 -14.64 2.22 0.93
C GLY A 94 -15.84 2.03 1.85
N PHE A 95 -16.57 3.10 2.13
CA PHE A 95 -17.78 3.01 2.95
C PHE A 95 -19.03 3.12 2.06
N PRO A 96 -20.01 2.18 2.11
CA PRO A 96 -20.04 0.89 2.80
C PRO A 96 -19.75 -0.29 1.84
N PHE A 97 -18.60 -0.29 1.14
CA PHE A 97 -18.31 -1.31 0.12
C PHE A 97 -16.87 -1.82 0.18
N ALA A 98 -16.66 -3.08 -0.16
CA ALA A 98 -15.35 -3.62 -0.49
C ALA A 98 -15.46 -4.45 -1.76
N ALA A 99 -14.37 -4.53 -2.51
CA ALA A 99 -14.29 -5.26 -3.76
C ALA A 99 -12.99 -6.04 -3.86
N VAL A 100 -13.10 -7.25 -4.39
CA VAL A 100 -11.96 -8.04 -4.86
C VAL A 100 -12.07 -8.11 -6.38
N VAL A 101 -11.11 -7.52 -7.07
CA VAL A 101 -11.06 -7.49 -8.54
C VAL A 101 -10.00 -8.48 -8.97
N THR A 102 -10.35 -9.39 -9.88
CA THR A 102 -9.43 -10.44 -10.35
C THR A 102 -9.64 -10.73 -11.83
N ARG A 103 -8.70 -11.48 -12.42
CA ARG A 103 -8.80 -11.92 -13.81
C ARG A 103 -9.88 -12.98 -13.98
N PRO A 104 -10.58 -13.05 -15.14
CA PRO A 104 -11.67 -14.00 -15.37
C PRO A 104 -11.27 -15.46 -15.15
N GLU A 105 -10.04 -15.86 -15.51
CA GLU A 105 -9.54 -17.22 -15.32
C GLU A 105 -9.41 -17.61 -13.84
N ILE A 106 -9.12 -16.66 -12.95
CA ILE A 106 -9.08 -16.89 -11.50
C ILE A 106 -10.49 -16.86 -10.92
N ALA A 107 -11.34 -15.92 -11.34
CA ALA A 107 -12.74 -15.87 -10.86
C ALA A 107 -13.48 -17.19 -11.13
N LYS A 108 -13.23 -17.83 -12.28
CA LYS A 108 -13.84 -19.12 -12.66
C LYS A 108 -13.49 -20.26 -11.71
N THR A 109 -12.35 -20.22 -11.02
CA THR A 109 -11.96 -21.31 -10.10
C THR A 109 -12.68 -21.24 -8.75
N VAL A 110 -13.17 -20.06 -8.36
CA VAL A 110 -13.89 -19.83 -7.11
C VAL A 110 -15.37 -20.24 -7.22
N GLY A 111 -15.91 -20.27 -8.45
CA GLY A 111 -17.32 -20.55 -8.68
C GLY A 111 -18.24 -19.40 -8.23
N ASN A 112 -19.44 -19.73 -7.77
CA ASN A 112 -20.41 -18.73 -7.30
C ASN A 112 -20.08 -18.32 -5.86
N TYR A 113 -19.43 -17.18 -5.70
CA TYR A 113 -19.29 -16.51 -4.39
C TYR A 113 -20.56 -15.68 -4.10
N PHE A 114 -21.18 -15.92 -2.95
CA PHE A 114 -22.35 -15.18 -2.49
C PHE A 114 -22.17 -14.72 -1.04
N ASN A 115 -22.56 -13.49 -0.75
CA ASN A 115 -22.75 -12.99 0.60
C ASN A 115 -24.03 -12.12 0.62
N THR A 116 -24.72 -12.09 1.77
CA THR A 116 -26.05 -11.46 1.90
C THR A 116 -26.07 -9.98 1.50
N TYR A 117 -24.96 -9.27 1.71
CA TYR A 117 -24.82 -7.84 1.43
C TYR A 117 -23.96 -7.54 0.18
N GLY A 118 -23.55 -8.57 -0.57
CA GLY A 118 -22.70 -8.42 -1.74
C GLY A 118 -23.40 -7.78 -2.90
N GLY A 119 -22.71 -6.86 -3.56
CA GLY A 119 -23.26 -6.16 -4.71
C GLY A 119 -24.60 -5.50 -4.40
N ASN A 120 -24.85 -5.13 -3.14
CA ASN A 120 -26.11 -4.52 -2.77
C ASN A 120 -26.27 -3.18 -3.54
N PRO A 121 -27.44 -2.90 -4.13
CA PRO A 121 -27.60 -1.75 -5.02
C PRO A 121 -27.25 -0.40 -4.37
N ILE A 122 -27.49 -0.26 -3.06
CA ILE A 122 -27.19 0.96 -2.31
C ILE A 122 -25.67 1.17 -2.23
N GLY A 123 -24.91 0.14 -1.83
CA GLY A 123 -23.46 0.19 -1.77
C GLY A 123 -22.84 0.45 -3.13
N CYS A 124 -23.37 -0.16 -4.20
CA CYS A 124 -22.94 0.10 -5.57
C CYS A 124 -23.21 1.55 -6.01
N ALA A 125 -24.38 2.10 -5.69
CA ALA A 125 -24.72 3.49 -5.99
C ALA A 125 -23.82 4.48 -5.24
N VAL A 126 -23.55 4.23 -3.96
CA VAL A 126 -22.61 5.04 -3.15
C VAL A 126 -21.20 4.95 -3.74
N ALA A 127 -20.71 3.75 -4.06
CA ALA A 127 -19.40 3.57 -4.66
C ALA A 127 -19.28 4.31 -6.00
N SER A 128 -20.30 4.24 -6.86
CA SER A 128 -20.35 4.98 -8.13
C SER A 128 -20.28 6.49 -7.90
N ALA A 129 -21.10 7.02 -6.99
CA ALA A 129 -21.10 8.45 -6.69
C ALA A 129 -19.75 8.93 -6.13
N VAL A 130 -19.07 8.12 -5.30
CA VAL A 130 -17.71 8.43 -4.82
C VAL A 130 -16.71 8.48 -5.97
N LEU A 131 -16.79 7.55 -6.93
CA LEU A 131 -15.92 7.57 -8.12
C LEU A 131 -16.16 8.80 -9.00
N ASP A 132 -17.43 9.19 -9.15
CA ASP A 132 -17.81 10.41 -9.88
C ASP A 132 -17.21 11.64 -9.20
N VAL A 133 -17.36 11.77 -7.87
CA VAL A 133 -16.76 12.87 -7.09
C VAL A 133 -15.23 12.90 -7.23
N ILE A 134 -14.54 11.76 -7.10
CA ILE A 134 -13.08 11.69 -7.26
C ILE A 134 -12.65 12.28 -8.60
N LYS A 135 -13.40 11.97 -9.66
CA LYS A 135 -13.13 12.42 -11.03
C LYS A 135 -13.50 13.88 -11.26
N GLU A 136 -14.72 14.28 -10.88
CA GLU A 136 -15.28 15.61 -11.14
C GLU A 136 -14.57 16.69 -10.34
N GLU A 137 -14.28 16.41 -9.06
CA GLU A 137 -13.56 17.34 -8.17
C GLU A 137 -12.04 17.24 -8.28
N LYS A 138 -11.53 16.36 -9.17
CA LYS A 138 -10.08 16.16 -9.40
C LYS A 138 -9.33 15.86 -8.10
N LEU A 139 -9.90 14.96 -7.30
CA LEU A 139 -9.38 14.67 -5.96
C LEU A 139 -7.99 14.03 -5.99
N GLN A 140 -7.65 13.31 -7.06
CA GLN A 140 -6.31 12.75 -7.23
C GLN A 140 -5.28 13.88 -7.43
N GLU A 141 -5.57 14.86 -8.29
CA GLU A 141 -4.72 16.03 -8.50
C GLU A 141 -4.61 16.88 -7.24
N ASN A 142 -5.72 17.05 -6.51
CA ASN A 142 -5.71 17.71 -5.22
C ASN A 142 -4.84 16.94 -4.20
N SER A 143 -4.92 15.61 -4.16
CA SER A 143 -4.09 14.78 -3.30
C SER A 143 -2.60 14.97 -3.60
N LEU A 144 -2.23 15.13 -4.87
CA LEU A 144 -0.87 15.48 -5.28
C LEU A 144 -0.47 16.87 -4.76
N GLN A 145 -1.28 17.89 -5.03
CA GLN A 145 -0.94 19.28 -4.67
C GLN A 145 -0.85 19.48 -3.16
N VAL A 146 -1.91 19.12 -2.43
CA VAL A 146 -2.00 19.27 -0.98
C VAL A 146 -1.08 18.30 -0.27
N GLY A 147 -0.97 17.06 -0.75
CA GLY A 147 -0.05 16.07 -0.20
C GLY A 147 1.41 16.50 -0.31
N THR A 148 1.82 17.03 -1.46
CA THR A 148 3.18 17.59 -1.65
C THR A 148 3.43 18.75 -0.68
N HIS A 149 2.46 19.66 -0.54
CA HIS A 149 2.58 20.77 0.39
C HIS A 149 2.71 20.30 1.85
N LEU A 150 1.85 19.37 2.28
CA LEU A 150 1.89 18.79 3.62
C LEU A 150 3.22 18.07 3.88
N PHE A 151 3.68 17.24 2.95
CA PHE A 151 4.94 16.53 3.05
C PHE A 151 6.12 17.49 3.25
N ASN A 152 6.20 18.54 2.44
CA ASN A 152 7.27 19.55 2.55
C ASN A 152 7.23 20.27 3.89
N SER A 153 6.04 20.69 4.34
CA SER A 153 5.85 21.34 5.65
C SER A 153 6.27 20.42 6.81
N LEU A 154 5.97 19.11 6.73
CA LEU A 154 6.39 18.14 7.73
C LEU A 154 7.90 17.87 7.69
N ALA A 155 8.52 17.89 6.51
CA ALA A 155 9.96 17.80 6.36
C ALA A 155 10.67 19.02 6.97
N GLU A 156 10.14 20.22 6.77
CA GLU A 156 10.64 21.44 7.43
C GLU A 156 10.51 21.34 8.95
N LEU A 157 9.38 20.84 9.46
CA LEU A 157 9.18 20.62 10.90
C LEU A 157 10.17 19.59 11.46
N ARG A 158 10.44 18.50 10.71
CA ARG A 158 11.47 17.51 11.08
C ARG A 158 12.84 18.16 11.22
N ASP A 159 13.18 19.07 10.32
CA ASP A 159 14.47 19.77 10.32
C ASP A 159 14.56 20.78 11.48
N GLN A 160 13.44 21.33 11.94
CA GLN A 160 13.35 22.17 13.15
C GLN A 160 13.36 21.35 14.45
N LEU A 161 12.83 20.13 14.44
CA LEU A 161 12.74 19.24 15.60
C LEU A 161 13.51 17.93 15.39
N PRO A 162 14.81 17.98 15.06
CA PRO A 162 15.55 16.80 14.64
C PRO A 162 15.78 15.79 15.77
N ASN A 163 15.58 16.17 17.03
CA ASN A 163 15.72 15.26 18.17
C ASN A 163 14.43 14.52 18.54
N VAL A 164 13.33 14.82 17.85
CA VAL A 164 12.00 14.25 18.12
C VAL A 164 11.44 13.58 16.88
N ILE A 165 11.57 14.19 15.70
CA ILE A 165 11.06 13.62 14.44
C ILE A 165 12.21 12.93 13.72
N GLY A 166 12.11 11.60 13.62
CA GLY A 166 13.08 10.73 12.96
C GLY A 166 12.98 10.82 11.44
N ASP A 167 11.81 10.47 10.92
CA ASP A 167 11.53 10.39 9.49
C ASP A 167 10.06 10.74 9.19
N ILE A 168 9.76 11.07 7.92
CA ILE A 168 8.42 11.34 7.39
C ILE A 168 8.16 10.35 6.25
N PRO A 169 7.86 9.07 6.54
CA PRO A 169 7.55 8.09 5.52
C PRO A 169 6.20 8.37 4.83
N GLY A 170 6.00 7.78 3.65
CA GLY A 170 4.75 7.89 2.91
C GLY A 170 4.80 8.87 1.74
N LYS A 171 3.64 9.10 1.13
CA LYS A 171 3.49 9.77 -0.18
C LYS A 171 2.13 10.45 -0.24
N SER A 172 2.04 11.64 -0.86
CA SER A 172 0.76 12.35 -1.02
C SER A 172 0.04 12.58 0.32
N LEU A 173 -1.26 12.28 0.40
CA LEU A 173 -2.05 12.28 1.62
C LEU A 173 -2.04 10.94 2.38
N LEU A 174 -1.06 10.06 2.11
CA LEU A 174 -0.78 8.87 2.91
C LEU A 174 0.62 9.02 3.51
N ILE A 175 0.71 9.83 4.57
CA ILE A 175 1.97 10.22 5.23
C ILE A 175 1.96 9.71 6.67
N GLY A 176 3.11 9.21 7.11
CA GLY A 176 3.43 8.94 8.51
C GLY A 176 4.42 9.95 9.05
N MET A 177 4.47 10.06 10.38
CA MET A 177 5.49 10.81 11.10
C MET A 177 6.11 9.89 12.15
N GLU A 178 7.37 9.54 11.96
CA GLU A 178 8.10 8.73 12.92
C GLU A 178 8.69 9.62 14.01
N MET A 179 8.23 9.43 15.25
CA MET A 179 8.79 10.10 16.41
C MET A 179 9.75 9.18 17.15
N VAL A 180 10.94 9.70 17.48
CA VAL A 180 12.03 8.96 18.12
C VAL A 180 12.61 9.74 19.29
N THR A 181 13.17 9.03 20.28
CA THR A 181 14.01 9.66 21.31
C THR A 181 15.48 9.76 20.89
N ASP A 182 15.88 8.96 19.90
CA ASP A 182 17.24 8.88 19.39
C ASP A 182 17.20 8.47 17.91
N LYS A 183 17.84 9.26 17.05
CA LYS A 183 17.80 9.07 15.59
C LYS A 183 18.65 7.92 15.09
N GLU A 184 19.82 7.68 15.68
CA GLU A 184 20.74 6.64 15.20
C GLU A 184 20.20 5.25 15.49
N SER A 185 19.70 5.05 16.70
CA SER A 185 19.08 3.79 17.13
C SER A 185 17.62 3.64 16.66
N ARG A 186 17.00 4.72 16.16
CA ARG A 186 15.56 4.82 15.85
C ARG A 186 14.68 4.36 17.01
N LYS A 187 15.09 4.64 18.25
CA LYS A 187 14.33 4.26 19.42
C LYS A 187 12.99 5.02 19.44
N PRO A 188 11.83 4.33 19.40
CA PRO A 188 10.53 5.00 19.31
C PRO A 188 10.28 5.95 20.48
N PHE A 189 9.60 7.05 20.20
CA PHE A 189 9.15 7.96 21.25
C PHE A 189 8.09 7.27 22.13
N PRO A 190 8.12 7.40 23.46
CA PRO A 190 7.15 6.74 24.34
C PRO A 190 5.71 7.18 24.05
N VAL A 191 4.80 6.21 23.89
CA VAL A 191 3.39 6.46 23.56
C VAL A 191 2.69 7.27 24.66
N GLU A 192 3.03 7.03 25.92
CA GLU A 192 2.46 7.74 27.06
C GLU A 192 2.77 9.25 27.00
N LYS A 193 3.94 9.61 26.46
CA LYS A 193 4.33 11.01 26.29
C LYS A 193 3.68 11.64 25.06
N MET A 194 3.42 10.87 24.00
CA MET A 194 2.67 11.34 22.83
C MET A 194 1.21 11.65 23.19
N ASN A 195 0.56 10.77 23.96
CA ASN A 195 -0.85 10.95 24.34
C ASN A 195 -1.10 12.10 25.34
N ALA A 196 -0.04 12.66 25.92
CA ALA A 196 -0.12 13.75 26.89
C ALA A 196 0.00 15.15 26.25
N ILE A 197 0.20 15.22 24.93
CA ILE A 197 0.28 16.44 24.12
C ILE A 197 -1.05 16.63 23.40
#